data_AF-A0AAV8ZFF8-F1
#
_entry.id   AF-A0AAV8ZFF8-F1
#
_cell.length_a   1.000
_cell.length_b   1.000
_cell.length_c   1.000
_cell.angle_alpha   90.00
_cell.angle_beta   90.00
_cell.angle_gamma   90.00
#
_symmetry.space_group_name_H-M   'P 1'
#
loop_
_entity.id
_entity.type
_entity.pdbx_description
1 polymer ?
#
loop_
_entity_poly.entity_id
_entity_poly.type
_entity_poly.pdbx_seq_one_letter_code
_entity_poly.pdbx_strand_id
1 'polypeptide(L)' 'MVNILAVQEEEQREELRQFNIERRIMRNQSDPFQLSDNHFKELFRLTKDMAHYVLNRILPTISTKTSILAIQPST' A
#
# COMPACT_ATOMS: atom_id res chain seq x y z
N MET A 1 -28.78 -15.80 25.36
CA MET A 1 -28.83 -14.50 24.66
C MET A 1 -27.53 -14.35 23.90
N VAL A 2 -27.59 -14.23 22.58
CA VAL A 2 -26.41 -13.97 21.75
C VAL A 2 -25.99 -12.52 21.98
N ASN A 3 -24.71 -12.27 22.22
CA ASN A 3 -24.21 -10.94 22.54
C ASN A 3 -24.20 -10.10 21.25
N ILE A 4 -25.24 -9.29 21.04
CA ILE A 4 -25.51 -8.56 19.78
C ILE A 4 -24.32 -7.69 19.34
N LEU A 5 -23.60 -7.10 20.29
CA LEU A 5 -22.36 -6.35 20.04
C LEU A 5 -21.25 -7.22 19.43
N ALA A 6 -21.06 -8.45 19.91
CA ALA A 6 -20.05 -9.35 19.38
C ALA A 6 -20.38 -9.79 17.94
N VAL A 7 -21.68 -9.97 17.63
CA VAL A 7 -22.13 -10.30 16.28
C VAL A 7 -21.87 -9.14 15.31
N GLN A 8 -22.16 -7.91 15.73
CA GLN A 8 -21.91 -6.72 14.90
C GLN A 8 -20.41 -6.49 14.65
N GLU A 9 -19.56 -6.72 15.64
CA GLU A 9 -18.10 -6.62 15.48
C GLU A 9 -17.55 -7.69 14.51
N GLU A 10 -18.08 -8.91 14.56
CA GLU A 10 -17.73 -10.01 13.65
C GLU A 10 -18.12 -9.65 12.21
N GLU A 11 -19.34 -9.14 11.99
CA GLU A 11 -19.82 -8.72 10.67
C GLU A 11 -18.95 -7.62 10.07
N GLN A 12 -18.62 -6.57 10.84
CA GLN A 12 -17.74 -5.49 10.38
C GLN A 12 -16.34 -5.98 10.00
N ARG A 13 -15.80 -6.97 10.74
CA ARG A 13 -14.50 -7.56 10.42
C ARG A 13 -14.55 -8.34 9.11
N GLU A 14 -15.62 -9.09 8.87
CA GLU A 14 -15.76 -9.85 7.63
C GLU A 14 -15.97 -8.93 6.43
N GLU A 15 -16.75 -7.85 6.57
CA GLU A 15 -16.90 -6.83 5.53
C GLU A 15 -15.55 -6.18 5.19
N LEU A 16 -14.77 -5.79 6.21
CA LEU A 16 -13.45 -5.20 6.01
C LEU A 16 -12.49 -6.20 5.33
N ARG A 17 -12.57 -7.47 5.72
CA ARG A 17 -11.78 -8.54 5.11
C ARG A 17 -12.14 -8.73 3.64
N GLN A 18 -13.43 -8.78 3.31
CA GLN A 18 -13.91 -8.93 1.96
C GLN A 18 -13.50 -7.74 1.08
N PHE A 19 -13.66 -6.53 1.59
CA PHE A 19 -13.21 -5.30 0.94
C PHE A 19 -11.70 -5.33 0.61
N ASN A 20 -10.88 -5.79 1.56
CA ASN A 20 -9.44 -5.91 1.36
C ASN A 20 -9.06 -6.96 0.30
N ILE A 21 -9.80 -8.08 0.25
CA ILE A 21 -9.60 -9.12 -0.77
C ILE A 21 -9.93 -8.57 -2.16
N GLU A 22 -11.09 -7.93 -2.31
CA GLU A 22 -11.54 -7.36 -3.57
C GLU A 22 -10.55 -6.30 -4.08
N ARG A 23 -10.14 -5.36 -3.22
CA ARG A 23 -9.15 -4.34 -3.56
C ARG A 23 -7.82 -4.96 -3.99
N ARG A 24 -7.39 -6.07 -3.36
CA ARG A 24 -6.18 -6.78 -3.76
C ARG A 24 -6.31 -7.38 -5.16
N ILE A 25 -7.45 -7.97 -5.49
CA ILE A 25 -7.72 -8.54 -6.82
C ILE A 25 -7.68 -7.43 -7.87
N MET A 26 -8.40 -6.34 -7.65
CA MET A 26 -8.42 -5.19 -8.56
C MET A 26 -7.02 -4.66 -8.82
N ARG A 27 -6.21 -4.48 -7.78
CA ARG A 27 -4.84 -4.01 -7.89
C ARG A 27 -3.95 -4.96 -8.71
N ASN A 28 -4.09 -6.27 -8.51
CA ASN A 28 -3.27 -7.27 -9.21
C ASN A 28 -3.62 -7.39 -10.71
N GLN A 29 -4.83 -6.99 -11.11
CA GLN A 29 -5.30 -7.07 -12.49
C GLN A 29 -5.20 -5.74 -13.25
N SER A 30 -4.83 -4.66 -12.55
CA SER A 30 -4.73 -3.32 -13.14
C SER A 30 -3.29 -2.95 -13.45
N ASP A 31 -3.06 -2.33 -14.60
CA ASP A 31 -1.81 -1.63 -14.89
C ASP A 31 -1.88 -0.21 -14.30
N PRO A 32 -1.02 0.15 -13.33
CA PRO A 32 -1.04 1.47 -12.68
C PRO A 32 -0.83 2.64 -13.64
N PHE A 33 -0.17 2.43 -14.79
CA PHE A 33 0.11 3.50 -15.76
C PHE A 33 -1.03 3.74 -16.75
N GLN A 34 -2.02 2.86 -16.78
CA GLN A 34 -3.20 2.95 -17.64
C GLN A 34 -4.44 3.42 -16.87
N LEU A 35 -4.35 3.56 -15.54
CA LEU A 35 -5.44 4.03 -14.69
C LEU A 35 -5.56 5.55 -14.70
N SER A 36 -6.79 6.04 -14.50
CA SER A 36 -7.00 7.44 -14.12
C SER A 36 -6.41 7.72 -12.74
N ASP A 37 -6.04 8.97 -12.48
CA ASP A 37 -5.50 9.41 -11.19
C ASP A 37 -6.37 8.99 -9.99
N ASN A 38 -7.69 9.01 -10.14
CA ASN A 38 -8.60 8.67 -9.06
C ASN A 38 -8.55 7.17 -8.74
N HIS A 39 -8.63 6.32 -9.76
CA HIS A 39 -8.53 4.87 -9.57
C HIS A 39 -7.15 4.44 -9.09
N PHE A 40 -6.09 5.11 -9.58
CA PHE A 40 -4.75 4.90 -9.07
C PHE A 40 -4.67 5.21 -7.57
N LYS A 41 -5.21 6.36 -7.15
CA LYS A 41 -5.25 6.74 -5.73
C LYS A 41 -6.05 5.76 -4.90
N GLU A 42 -7.18 5.26 -5.38
CA GLU A 42 -8.02 4.33 -4.63
C GLU A 42 -7.36 2.96 -4.41
N LEU A 43 -6.65 2.45 -5.42
CA LEU A 43 -6.07 1.11 -5.40
C LEU A 43 -4.64 1.06 -4.85
N PHE A 44 -3.85 2.12 -5.09
CA PHE A 44 -2.40 2.10 -4.85
C PHE A 44 -1.93 3.11 -3.79
N ARG A 45 -2.75 4.09 -3.39
CA ARG A 45 -2.31 5.08 -2.39
C ARG A 45 -2.14 4.43 -1.03
N LEU A 46 -0.93 4.59 -0.48
CA LEU A 46 -0.65 4.23 0.90
C LEU A 46 -1.20 5.29 1.85
N THR A 47 -1.66 4.86 3.02
CA THR A 47 -1.89 5.79 4.15
C THR A 47 -0.56 6.38 4.59
N LYS A 48 -0.62 7.53 5.28
CA LYS A 48 0.57 8.20 5.82
C LYS A 48 1.40 7.25 6.69
N ASP A 49 0.76 6.50 7.57
CA ASP A 49 1.44 5.58 8.47
C ASP A 49 2.08 4.40 7.74
N MET A 50 1.40 3.87 6.72
CA MET A 50 1.97 2.81 5.88
C MET A 50 3.15 3.33 5.06
N ALA A 51 3.07 4.55 4.53
CA ALA A 51 4.19 5.19 3.85
C ALA A 51 5.39 5.38 4.78
N HIS A 52 5.17 5.86 6.01
CA HIS A 52 6.24 5.97 7.02
C HIS A 52 6.84 4.61 7.39
N TYR A 53 5.99 3.58 7.57
CA TYR A 53 6.45 2.23 7.85
C TYR A 53 7.37 1.71 6.73
N VAL A 54 6.93 1.84 5.47
CA VAL A 54 7.70 1.42 4.30
C VAL A 54 9.01 2.21 4.21
N LEU A 55 8.97 3.52 4.40
CA LEU A 55 10.15 4.38 4.37
C LEU A 55 11.16 3.96 5.45
N ASN A 56 10.73 3.77 6.69
CA ASN A 56 11.60 3.34 7.79
C ASN A 56 12.22 1.96 7.55
N ARG A 57 11.54 1.08 6.82
CA ARG A 57 12.07 -0.24 6.45
C ARG A 57 13.12 -0.18 5.34
N ILE A 58 12.95 0.76 4.39
CA ILE A 58 13.82 0.85 3.21
C ILE A 58 15.00 1.81 3.44
N LEU A 59 14.85 2.85 4.25
CA LEU A 59 15.92 3.83 4.54
C LEU A 59 17.27 3.18 4.94
N PRO A 60 17.32 2.15 5.80
CA PRO A 60 18.58 1.49 6.16
C PRO A 60 19.30 0.85 4.95
N THR A 61 18.57 0.41 3.93
CA THR A 61 19.13 -0.23 2.72
C THR A 61 19.46 0.76 1.61
N ILE A 62 18.85 1.96 1.63
CA ILE A 62 19.18 3.05 0.69
C ILE A 62 20.52 3.70 1.05
N SER A 63 20.77 3.95 2.33
CA SER A 63 21.94 4.73 2.79
C SER A 63 23.29 4.06 2.48
N THR A 64 23.32 2.73 2.33
CA THR A 64 24.54 1.97 2.00
C THR A 64 24.92 2.04 0.51
N LYS A 65 24.06 2.55 -0.36
CA LYS A 65 24.32 2.71 -1.82
C LYS A 65 24.35 4.17 -2.26
N THR A 66 24.83 5.08 -1.41
CA THR A 66 25.13 6.45 -1.84
C THR A 66 26.38 6.44 -2.72
N SER A 67 26.13 6.16 -4.00
CA SER A 67 26.81 6.62 -5.21
C SER A 67 28.16 7.33 -5.04
N ILE A 68 29.25 6.58 -5.26
CA ILE A 68 30.55 7.14 -5.67
C ILE A 68 30.58 7.40 -7.20
N LEU A 69 29.50 7.10 -7.96
CA LEU A 69 29.57 6.98 -9.42
C LEU A 69 28.56 7.80 -10.24
N ALA A 70 27.61 8.53 -9.64
CA ALA A 70 26.64 9.31 -10.42
C ALA A 70 27.11 10.72 -10.84
N ILE A 71 28.33 11.12 -10.49
CA ILE A 71 28.94 12.38 -10.93
C ILE A 71 30.33 12.10 -11.51
N GLN A 72 30.37 11.41 -12.63
CA GLN A 72 31.50 11.50 -13.57
C GLN A 72 30.88 11.93 -14.90
N PRO A 73 30.82 13.25 -15.22
CA PRO A 73 30.67 13.64 -16.61
C PRO A 73 31.92 13.15 -17.33
N SER A 74 31.78 12.12 -18.16
CA SER A 74 32.77 11.83 -19.19
C SER A 74 32.81 13.01 -20.14
N THR A 75 34.03 13.44 -20.46
CA THR A 75 34.49 14.56 -21.32
C THR A 75 34.39 15.96 -20.75
#